data_AF-A0A1V9VCD5-F1
#
_entry.id   AF-A0A1V9VCD5-F1
#
_cell.length_a   1.000
_cell.length_b   1.000
_cell.length_c   1.000
_cell.angle_alpha   90.00
_cell.angle_beta   90.00
_cell.angle_gamma   90.00
#
_symmetry.space_group_name_H-M   'P 1'
#
loop_
_entity.id
_entity.type
_entity.pdbx_description
1 polymer ?
#
loop_
_entity_poly.entity_id
_entity_poly.type
_entity_poly.pdbx_seq_one_letter_code
_entity_poly.pdbx_strand_id
1 'polypeptide(L)'
;STGYNGTPAGYQNCSDFWDGKYTKDHHDWSKTYEIHAEMNAIIWAARKGISIEGGTIYVTLEPCSECSKNLIASGIKRIVYEKAYEHTNSEIISKFLEDNGVKIEQISHLNE
;
A
#
# COMPACT_ATOMS: atom_id res chain seq x y z
N SER A 1 1.12 9.61 9.52
CA SER A 1 -0.11 9.43 8.73
C SER A 1 -0.49 7.96 8.76
N THR A 2 -1.76 7.61 8.58
CA THR A 2 -2.25 6.22 8.53
C THR A 2 -3.26 6.06 7.37
N GLY A 3 -3.48 4.83 6.91
CA GLY A 3 -4.43 4.50 5.86
C GLY A 3 -4.81 3.02 5.89
N TYR A 4 -5.98 2.70 5.35
CA TYR A 4 -6.46 1.34 5.09
C TYR A 4 -7.04 1.29 3.67
N ASN A 5 -7.18 0.11 3.08
CA ASN A 5 -7.75 -0.01 1.74
C ASN A 5 -9.27 0.24 1.77
N GLY A 6 -9.77 1.00 0.81
CA GLY A 6 -11.20 1.28 0.70
C GLY A 6 -11.52 2.28 -0.40
N THR A 7 -12.80 2.45 -0.68
CA THR A 7 -13.26 3.42 -1.68
C THR A 7 -13.15 4.85 -1.16
N PRO A 8 -13.16 5.87 -2.04
CA PRO A 8 -13.21 7.27 -1.62
C PRO A 8 -14.38 7.55 -0.68
N ALA A 9 -14.18 8.44 0.28
CA ALA A 9 -15.21 8.82 1.24
C ALA A 9 -16.49 9.28 0.53
N GLY A 10 -17.63 8.66 0.88
CA GLY A 10 -18.93 8.93 0.28
C GLY A 10 -19.31 7.97 -0.86
N TYR A 11 -18.44 7.04 -1.24
CA TYR A 11 -18.77 5.95 -2.16
C TYR A 11 -19.14 4.66 -1.41
N GLN A 12 -19.75 3.69 -2.10
CA GLN A 12 -20.07 2.38 -1.51
C GLN A 12 -18.80 1.62 -1.14
N ASN A 13 -18.79 0.93 0.01
CA ASN A 13 -17.65 0.09 0.40
C ASN A 13 -17.74 -1.29 -0.24
N CYS A 14 -16.59 -1.96 -0.33
CA CYS A 14 -16.54 -3.35 -0.80
C CYS A 14 -17.43 -4.27 0.04
N SER A 15 -17.44 -4.12 1.38
CA SER A 15 -18.27 -4.91 2.28
C SER A 15 -19.76 -4.84 1.94
N ASP A 16 -20.22 -3.68 1.51
CA ASP A 16 -21.64 -3.40 1.27
C ASP A 16 -22.10 -3.96 -0.09
N PHE A 17 -21.18 -4.03 -1.06
CA PHE A 17 -21.47 -4.44 -2.43
C PHE A 17 -21.10 -5.89 -2.74
N TRP A 18 -20.05 -6.43 -2.10
CA TRP A 18 -19.49 -7.76 -2.37
C TRP A 18 -19.66 -8.77 -1.23
N ASP A 19 -20.24 -8.38 -0.09
CA ASP A 19 -20.47 -9.28 1.07
C ASP A 19 -19.17 -9.96 1.55
N GLY A 20 -18.04 -9.24 1.43
CA GLY A 20 -16.71 -9.72 1.81
C GLY A 20 -16.14 -10.84 0.94
N LYS A 21 -16.76 -11.17 -0.20
CA LYS A 21 -16.32 -12.27 -1.07
C LYS A 21 -15.31 -11.81 -2.11
N TYR A 22 -14.15 -12.45 -2.12
CA TYR A 22 -13.18 -12.28 -3.19
C TYR A 22 -13.59 -13.11 -4.42
N THR A 23 -13.83 -12.43 -5.53
CA THR A 23 -14.13 -13.00 -6.85
C THR A 23 -13.31 -12.28 -7.92
N LYS A 24 -13.28 -12.82 -9.15
CA LYS A 24 -12.64 -12.13 -10.27
C LYS A 24 -13.29 -10.76 -10.54
N ASP A 25 -14.61 -10.68 -10.45
CA ASP A 25 -15.34 -9.42 -10.68
C ASP A 25 -15.06 -8.41 -9.56
N HIS A 26 -14.95 -8.89 -8.31
CA HIS A 26 -14.48 -8.07 -7.19
C HIS A 26 -13.06 -7.53 -7.43
N HIS A 27 -12.13 -8.35 -7.92
CA HIS A 27 -10.76 -7.92 -8.22
C HIS A 27 -10.73 -6.81 -9.28
N ASP A 28 -11.49 -6.97 -10.36
CA ASP A 28 -11.54 -5.96 -11.42
C ASP A 28 -12.27 -4.68 -10.98
N TRP A 29 -13.28 -4.80 -10.11
CA TRP A 29 -13.92 -3.67 -9.46
C TRP A 29 -12.96 -2.94 -8.50
N SER A 30 -12.26 -3.67 -7.64
CA SER A 30 -11.33 -3.11 -6.64
C SER A 30 -10.25 -2.25 -7.31
N LYS A 31 -9.67 -2.72 -8.42
CA LYS A 31 -8.71 -1.93 -9.23
C LYS A 31 -9.24 -0.57 -9.68
N THR A 32 -10.55 -0.45 -9.84
CA THR A 32 -11.19 0.77 -10.35
C THR A 32 -11.59 1.70 -9.21
N TYR A 33 -12.09 1.16 -8.10
CA TYR A 33 -12.79 1.94 -7.08
C TYR A 33 -12.08 2.01 -5.73
N GLU A 34 -11.15 1.10 -5.42
CA GLU A 34 -10.46 1.09 -4.13
C GLU A 34 -9.10 1.79 -4.19
N ILE A 35 -8.82 2.54 -3.13
CA ILE A 35 -7.53 3.14 -2.86
C ILE A 35 -6.84 2.24 -1.83
N HIS A 36 -5.61 1.84 -2.13
CA HIS A 36 -4.80 1.03 -1.24
C HIS A 36 -4.39 1.80 0.03
N ALA A 37 -4.05 1.06 1.09
CA ALA A 37 -3.71 1.62 2.39
C ALA A 37 -2.53 2.62 2.33
N GLU A 38 -1.51 2.30 1.55
CA GLU A 38 -0.31 3.12 1.33
C GLU A 38 -0.68 4.46 0.70
N MET A 39 -1.53 4.42 -0.33
CA MET A 39 -2.00 5.62 -1.00
C MET A 39 -2.89 6.47 -0.10
N ASN A 40 -3.79 5.85 0.67
CA ASN A 40 -4.60 6.58 1.64
C ASN A 40 -3.72 7.28 2.71
N ALA A 41 -2.63 6.66 3.14
CA ALA A 41 -1.69 7.29 4.07
C ALA A 41 -0.96 8.50 3.42
N ILE A 42 -0.52 8.39 2.17
CA ILE A 42 0.09 9.50 1.41
C ILE A 42 -0.92 10.64 1.21
N ILE A 43 -2.12 10.32 0.73
CA ILE A 43 -3.19 11.28 0.44
C ILE A 43 -3.58 12.05 1.70
N TRP A 44 -3.70 11.37 2.84
CA TRP A 44 -4.03 12.04 4.10
C TRP A 44 -2.93 13.02 4.53
N ALA A 45 -1.65 12.62 4.42
CA ALA A 45 -0.53 13.51 4.72
C ALA A 45 -0.54 14.76 3.82
N ALA A 46 -0.74 14.56 2.51
CA ALA A 46 -0.85 15.65 1.54
C ALA A 46 -2.02 16.59 1.86
N ARG A 47 -3.21 16.05 2.14
CA ARG A 47 -4.40 16.84 2.53
C ARG A 47 -4.21 17.66 3.80
N LYS A 48 -3.32 17.22 4.69
CA LYS A 48 -3.00 17.89 5.95
C LYS A 48 -1.76 18.78 5.87
N GLY A 49 -1.10 18.85 4.71
CA GLY A 49 0.14 19.61 4.55
C GLY A 49 1.29 19.05 5.39
N ILE A 50 1.28 17.75 5.68
CA ILE A 50 2.32 17.09 6.48
C ILE A 50 3.35 16.50 5.52
N SER A 51 4.60 16.96 5.64
CA SER A 51 5.71 16.37 4.90
C SER A 51 5.98 14.94 5.37
N ILE A 52 6.20 14.04 4.40
CA ILE A 52 6.60 12.65 4.63
C ILE A 52 7.95 12.32 3.97
N GLU A 53 8.66 13.35 3.48
CA GLU A 53 10.01 13.22 2.92
C GLU A 53 10.96 12.59 3.94
N GLY A 54 11.74 11.58 3.51
CA GLY A 54 12.61 10.81 4.39
C GLY A 54 11.90 9.80 5.28
N GLY A 55 10.57 9.68 5.17
CA GLY A 55 9.75 8.88 6.07
C GLY A 55 9.93 7.37 5.93
N THR A 56 9.42 6.65 6.94
CA THR A 56 9.25 5.19 6.92
C THR A 56 7.77 4.87 6.91
N ILE A 57 7.35 3.93 6.05
CA ILE A 57 5.99 3.38 6.06
C ILE A 57 6.02 1.94 6.59
N TYR A 58 5.04 1.62 7.43
CA TYR A 58 4.76 0.27 7.91
C TYR A 58 3.43 -0.18 7.32
N VAL A 59 3.43 -1.33 6.67
CA VAL A 59 2.27 -1.90 5.97
C VAL A 59 2.10 -3.37 6.36
N THR A 60 0.88 -3.87 6.34
CA THR A 60 0.61 -5.28 6.67
C THR A 60 0.93 -6.22 5.52
N LEU A 61 0.87 -5.71 4.28
CA LEU A 61 1.10 -6.46 3.06
C LEU A 61 2.16 -5.75 2.21
N GLU A 62 3.01 -6.51 1.54
CA GLU A 62 3.98 -5.98 0.57
C GLU A 62 3.28 -5.05 -0.44
N PRO A 63 3.82 -3.85 -0.69
CA PRO A 63 3.18 -2.89 -1.58
C PRO A 63 3.17 -3.36 -3.02
N CYS A 64 2.05 -3.13 -3.72
CA CYS A 64 1.96 -3.42 -5.15
C CYS A 64 2.87 -2.48 -5.97
N SER A 65 3.01 -2.75 -7.28
CA SER A 65 3.83 -1.93 -8.18
C SER A 65 3.39 -0.47 -8.24
N GLU A 66 2.09 -0.20 -8.21
CA GLU A 66 1.54 1.17 -8.21
C GLU A 66 1.86 1.90 -6.89
N CYS A 67 1.66 1.24 -5.75
CA CYS A 67 1.98 1.83 -4.46
C CYS A 67 3.49 2.08 -4.31
N SER A 68 4.32 1.16 -4.78
CA SER A 68 5.78 1.29 -4.76
C SER A 68 6.28 2.52 -5.52
N LYS A 69 5.75 2.77 -6.73
CA LYS A 69 6.07 3.99 -7.51
C LYS A 69 5.73 5.27 -6.75
N ASN A 70 4.55 5.30 -6.13
CA ASN A 70 4.09 6.47 -5.38
C ASN A 70 4.88 6.67 -4.08
N LEU A 71 5.26 5.60 -3.40
CA LEU A 71 6.10 5.67 -2.20
C LEU A 71 7.46 6.29 -2.52
N ILE A 72 8.13 5.84 -3.60
CA ILE A 72 9.37 6.46 -4.09
C ILE A 72 9.16 7.94 -4.38
N ALA A 73 8.14 8.27 -5.19
CA ALA A 73 7.88 9.65 -5.61
C ALA A 73 7.48 10.59 -4.46
N SER A 74 6.91 10.04 -3.39
CA SER A 74 6.51 10.79 -2.19
C SER A 74 7.66 11.06 -1.21
N GLY A 75 8.86 10.53 -1.48
CA GLY A 75 10.04 10.74 -0.65
C GLY A 75 10.22 9.73 0.48
N ILE A 76 9.43 8.65 0.53
CA ILE A 76 9.64 7.56 1.50
C ILE A 76 11.00 6.89 1.24
N LYS A 77 11.74 6.59 2.31
CA LYS A 77 13.07 5.97 2.23
C LYS A 77 13.12 4.57 2.82
N ARG A 78 12.07 4.14 3.51
CA ARG A 78 12.00 2.81 4.11
C ARG A 78 10.57 2.28 4.13
N ILE A 79 10.43 1.02 3.72
CA ILE A 79 9.18 0.26 3.71
C ILE A 79 9.39 -0.98 4.58
N VAL A 80 8.49 -1.16 5.54
CA VAL A 80 8.48 -2.34 6.41
C VAL A 80 7.14 -3.05 6.22
N TYR A 81 7.16 -4.35 5.91
CA TYR A 81 5.96 -5.13 5.67
C TYR A 81 5.92 -6.45 6.44
N GLU A 82 4.73 -6.95 6.76
CA GLU A 82 4.54 -8.22 7.49
C GLU A 82 4.42 -9.41 6.54
N LYS A 83 3.49 -9.35 5.57
CA LYS A 83 3.20 -10.45 4.66
C LYS A 83 3.66 -10.15 3.24
N ALA A 84 4.34 -11.10 2.60
CA ALA A 84 4.62 -11.04 1.18
C ALA A 84 3.30 -11.10 0.39
N TYR A 85 3.23 -10.39 -0.74
CA TYR A 85 2.03 -10.40 -1.57
C TYR A 85 2.15 -11.43 -2.70
N GLU A 86 1.26 -12.41 -2.71
CA GLU A 86 1.35 -13.58 -3.63
C GLU A 86 1.23 -13.21 -5.12
N HIS A 87 0.74 -12.00 -5.42
CA HIS A 87 0.50 -11.52 -6.78
C HIS A 87 1.50 -10.46 -7.25
N THR A 88 2.56 -10.17 -6.47
CA THR A 88 3.67 -9.31 -6.89
C THR A 88 4.86 -10.13 -7.34
N ASN A 89 5.56 -9.62 -8.35
CA ASN A 89 6.90 -10.09 -8.66
C ASN A 89 7.87 -9.46 -7.65
N SER A 90 7.86 -9.97 -6.42
CA SER A 90 8.48 -9.37 -5.22
C SER A 90 9.95 -9.01 -5.43
N GLU A 91 10.71 -9.86 -6.13
CA GLU A 91 12.13 -9.58 -6.44
C GLU A 91 12.30 -8.36 -7.34
N ILE A 92 11.49 -8.24 -8.40
CA ILE A 92 11.55 -7.11 -9.32
C ILE A 92 11.17 -5.80 -8.61
N ILE A 93 10.10 -5.84 -7.80
CA ILE A 93 9.62 -4.65 -7.08
C ILE A 93 10.60 -4.24 -5.99
N SER A 94 11.13 -5.19 -5.22
CA SER A 94 12.14 -4.92 -4.19
C SER A 94 13.39 -4.31 -4.81
N LYS A 95 13.89 -4.88 -5.89
CA LYS A 95 15.03 -4.32 -6.63
C LYS A 95 14.73 -2.91 -7.15
N PHE A 96 13.54 -2.68 -7.70
CA PHE A 96 13.13 -1.37 -8.19
C PHE A 96 13.12 -0.32 -7.07
N LEU A 97 12.64 -0.67 -5.87
CA LEU A 97 12.68 0.20 -4.70
C LEU A 97 14.12 0.52 -4.27
N GLU A 98 14.98 -0.51 -4.19
CA GLU A 98 16.38 -0.37 -3.79
C GLU A 98 17.20 0.46 -4.78
N ASP A 99 17.02 0.24 -6.08
CA ASP A 99 17.67 1.01 -7.15
C ASP A 99 17.28 2.50 -7.09
N ASN A 100 16.15 2.85 -6.44
CA ASN A 100 15.69 4.21 -6.17
C ASN A 100 15.99 4.71 -4.74
N GLY A 101 16.85 4.00 -4.00
CA GLY A 101 17.29 4.39 -2.66
C GLY A 101 16.21 4.23 -1.58
N VAL A 102 15.26 3.32 -1.78
CA VAL A 102 14.23 2.96 -0.79
C VAL A 102 14.54 1.58 -0.24
N LYS A 103 14.81 1.49 1.06
CA LYS A 103 15.00 0.20 1.74
C LYS A 103 13.65 -0.49 1.91
N ILE A 104 13.55 -1.77 1.58
CA ILE A 104 12.37 -2.59 1.85
C ILE A 104 12.78 -3.79 2.72
N GLU A 105 12.00 -4.10 3.76
CA GLU A 105 12.26 -5.25 4.61
C GLU A 105 10.98 -5.90 5.14
N GLN A 106 10.99 -7.23 5.17
CA GLN A 106 9.93 -8.01 5.80
C GLN A 106 10.26 -8.19 7.29
N ILE A 107 9.27 -7.96 8.16
CA ILE A 107 9.35 -8.37 9.56
C ILE A 107 8.66 -9.71 9.75
N SER A 108 9.38 -10.69 10.29
CA SER A 108 8.77 -11.88 10.87
C SER A 108 8.27 -11.53 12.28
N HIS A 109 7.11 -12.06 12.67
CA HIS A 109 6.66 -11.97 14.05
C HIS A 109 7.79 -12.45 14.97
N LEU A 110 8.22 -11.59 15.89
CA LEU A 110 8.93 -12.04 17.08
C LEU A 110 7.93 -12.95 17.79
N ASN A 111 8.19 -14.26 17.80
CA ASN A 111 7.40 -15.20 18.59
C ASN A 111 7.40 -14.69 20.04
N GLU A 112 6.24 -14.25 20.52
CA GLU A 112 5.96 -14.12 21.96
C GLU A 112 5.69 -15.50 22.56
#